data_AF-A0A3D0XSV4-F1
#
_entry.id   AF-A0A3D0XSV4-F1
#
_cell.length_a   1.000
_cell.length_b   1.000
_cell.length_c   1.000
_cell.angle_alpha   90.00
_cell.angle_beta   90.00
_cell.angle_gamma   90.00
#
_symmetry.space_group_name_H-M   'P 1'
#
loop_
_entity.id
_entity.type
_entity.pdbx_description
1 polymer ?
#
loop_
_entity_poly.entity_id
_entity_poly.type
_entity_poly.pdbx_seq_one_letter_code
_entity_poly.pdbx_strand_id
1 'polypeptide(L)' 'MSSKQRGLGKGLDVIFAENDADDGSSSMEVNINELEPNRNQPRREFNEAELAELADSIAKHGILQPLLVRPLR' A
#
# COMPACT_ATOMS: atom_id res chain seq x y z
N MET A 1 -32.18 17.99 22.42
CA MET A 1 -31.56 18.41 21.15
C MET A 1 -30.18 17.78 21.04
N SER A 2 -29.83 17.33 19.83
CA SER A 2 -28.54 16.76 19.35
C SER A 2 -28.27 15.24 19.47
N SER A 3 -28.85 14.54 18.50
CA SER A 3 -28.32 13.46 17.63
C SER A 3 -27.17 12.53 18.08
N LYS A 4 -27.57 11.31 18.43
CA LYS A 4 -27.01 9.97 18.13
C LYS A 4 -25.59 9.90 17.51
N GLN A 5 -24.63 9.44 18.31
CA GLN A 5 -23.34 8.90 17.82
C GLN A 5 -23.58 7.62 17.02
N ARG A 6 -23.61 7.73 15.68
CA ARG A 6 -23.58 6.59 14.74
C ARG A 6 -22.54 6.93 13.68
N GLY A 7 -21.26 6.82 14.04
CA GLY A 7 -20.18 7.12 13.11
C GLY A 7 -18.99 6.21 13.37
N LEU A 8 -18.74 5.32 12.42
CA LEU A 8 -17.46 4.63 12.20
C LEU A 8 -17.01 3.59 13.25
N GLY A 9 -17.93 2.86 13.90
CA GLY A 9 -17.57 1.97 15.02
C GLY A 9 -17.44 0.47 14.73
N LYS A 10 -17.57 -0.02 13.50
CA LYS A 10 -17.58 -1.49 13.22
C LYS A 10 -17.04 -1.95 11.86
N GLY A 11 -17.05 -1.09 10.83
CA GLY A 11 -16.62 -1.47 9.48
C GLY A 11 -15.14 -1.23 9.20
N LEU A 12 -14.52 -0.25 9.88
CA LEU A 12 -13.09 0.03 9.72
C LEU A 12 -12.23 -1.05 10.38
N ASP A 13 -12.61 -1.48 11.57
CA ASP A 13 -11.90 -2.54 12.32
C ASP A 13 -11.84 -3.86 11.54
N VAL A 14 -12.87 -4.15 10.72
CA VAL A 14 -12.91 -5.33 9.84
C VAL A 14 -11.92 -5.20 8.68
N ILE A 15 -11.79 -4.01 8.09
CA ILE A 15 -10.83 -3.75 7.00
C ILE A 15 -9.38 -3.81 7.53
N PHE A 16 -9.13 -3.33 8.75
CA PHE A 16 -7.80 -3.42 9.35
C PHE A 16 -7.48 -4.82 9.87
N ALA A 17 -8.45 -5.56 10.42
CA ALA A 17 -8.27 -6.95 10.83
C ALA A 17 -8.00 -7.90 9.65
N GLU A 18 -8.53 -7.61 8.45
CA GLU A 18 -8.17 -8.33 7.22
C GLU A 18 -6.74 -8.04 6.74
N ASN A 19 -6.15 -6.90 7.13
CA ASN A 19 -4.78 -6.52 6.76
C ASN A 19 -3.73 -7.04 7.75
N ASP A 20 -4.15 -7.41 8.97
CA ASP A 20 -3.34 -8.11 9.99
C ASP A 20 -3.31 -9.64 9.79
N ALA A 21 -3.98 -10.15 8.74
CA ALA A 21 -3.83 -11.53 8.31
C ALA A 21 -2.45 -11.72 7.64
N ASP A 22 -1.45 -11.96 8.49
CA ASP A 22 -0.23 -12.71 8.18
C ASP A 22 -0.62 -14.15 7.76
N ASP A 23 -1.28 -14.29 6.61
CA ASP A 23 -1.69 -15.57 6.03
C ASP A 23 -0.97 -15.78 4.70
N GLY A 24 0.30 -16.21 4.79
CA GLY A 24 0.94 -17.03 3.76
C GLY A 24 1.37 -16.34 2.46
N SER A 25 1.28 -15.01 2.34
CA SER A 25 1.94 -14.28 1.26
C SER A 25 3.45 -14.32 1.49
N SER A 26 4.13 -15.32 0.93
CA SER A 26 5.60 -15.36 0.83
C SER A 26 6.08 -14.11 0.09
N SER A 27 6.42 -13.06 0.81
CA SER A 27 7.17 -11.95 0.26
C SER A 27 8.55 -12.49 -0.16
N MET A 28 8.99 -12.07 -1.35
CA MET A 28 10.32 -12.40 -1.87
C MET A 28 11.06 -11.11 -2.14
N GLU A 29 12.36 -11.11 -1.89
CA GLU A 29 13.22 -10.03 -2.34
C GLU A 29 13.47 -10.18 -3.84
N VAL A 30 13.26 -9.09 -4.58
CA VAL A 30 13.44 -9.03 -6.03
C VAL A 30 14.37 -7.87 -6.34
N ASN A 31 15.26 -8.03 -7.31
CA ASN A 31 16.08 -6.92 -7.75
C ASN A 31 15.18 -5.86 -8.40
N ILE A 32 15.31 -4.60 -7.98
CA ILE A 32 14.50 -3.49 -8.51
C ILE A 32 14.61 -3.36 -10.04
N ASN A 33 15.75 -3.76 -10.63
CA ASN A 33 15.97 -3.72 -12.07
C ASN A 33 15.19 -4.79 -12.86
N GLU A 34 14.58 -5.75 -12.17
CA GLU A 34 13.70 -6.77 -12.77
C GLU A 34 12.22 -6.32 -12.76
N LEU A 35 11.93 -5.14 -12.19
CA LEU A 35 10.59 -4.60 -12.09
C LEU A 35 10.35 -3.55 -13.18
N GLU A 36 9.21 -3.68 -13.87
CA GLU A 36 8.74 -2.67 -14.82
C GLU A 36 7.33 -2.19 -14.43
N PRO A 37 7.02 -0.89 -14.61
CA PRO A 37 5.67 -0.40 -14.40
C PRO A 37 4.71 -1.04 -15.40
N ASN A 38 3.51 -1.39 -14.93
CA ASN A 38 2.47 -1.93 -15.81
C ASN A 38 2.11 -0.92 -16.91
N ARG A 39 2.17 -1.34 -18.18
CA ARG A 39 1.85 -0.51 -19.36
C ARG A 39 0.46 0.14 -19.29
N ASN A 40 -0.49 -0.54 -18.64
CA ASN A 40 -1.86 -0.09 -18.48
C ASN A 40 -2.09 0.60 -17.11
N GLN A 41 -1.07 1.23 -16.53
CA GLN A 41 -1.22 2.01 -15.29
C GLN A 41 -2.19 3.19 -15.51
N PRO A 42 -3.34 3.24 -14.80
CA PRO A 42 -4.29 4.33 -14.91
C PRO A 42 -3.78 5.60 -14.21
N ARG A 43 -3.04 5.47 -13.11
CA ARG A 43 -2.39 6.61 -12.44
C ARG A 43 -1.04 6.85 -13.09
N ARG A 44 -0.90 8.00 -13.74
CA ARG A 44 0.35 8.43 -14.39
C ARG A 44 0.97 9.68 -13.77
N GLU A 45 0.18 10.42 -13.02
CA GLU A 45 0.61 11.64 -12.35
C GLU A 45 0.73 11.41 -10.85
N PHE A 46 1.82 11.93 -10.30
CA PHE A 46 2.12 11.94 -8.88
C PHE A 46 2.44 13.37 -8.48
N ASN A 47 2.00 13.76 -7.28
CA ASN A 47 2.45 15.01 -6.69
C ASN A 47 3.93 14.84 -6.28
N GLU A 48 4.80 15.72 -6.77
CA GLU A 48 6.24 15.63 -6.52
C GLU A 48 6.60 15.76 -5.03
N ALA A 49 5.87 16.58 -4.28
CA ALA A 49 6.11 16.77 -2.85
C ALA A 49 5.72 15.51 -2.06
N GLU A 50 4.56 14.92 -2.36
CA GLU A 50 4.13 13.66 -1.73
C GLU A 50 5.07 12.49 -2.07
N LEU A 51 5.58 12.45 -3.32
CA LEU A 51 6.53 11.43 -3.75
C LEU A 51 7.87 11.56 -3.01
N ALA A 52 8.36 12.79 -2.81
CA ALA A 52 9.57 13.06 -2.05
C ALA A 52 9.41 12.65 -0.57
N GLU A 53 8.27 12.98 0.04
CA GLU A 53 7.97 12.58 1.42
C GLU A 53 7.91 11.05 1.57
N LEU A 54 7.31 10.35 0.60
CA LEU A 54 7.28 8.89 0.58
C LEU A 54 8.69 8.30 0.46
N ALA A 55 9.54 8.84 -0.41
CA ALA A 55 10.92 8.39 -0.57
C ALA A 55 11.72 8.56 0.73
N ASP A 56 11.58 9.70 1.41
CA ASP A 56 12.22 9.95 2.71
C ASP A 56 11.72 8.98 3.79
N SER A 57 10.44 8.64 3.77
CA SER A 57 9.84 7.65 4.68
C SER A 57 10.41 6.25 4.44
N ILE A 58 10.46 5.82 3.17
CA ILE A 58 11.03 4.51 2.78
C ILE A 58 12.51 4.45 3.15
N ALA A 59 13.27 5.53 3.00
CA ALA A 59 14.69 5.56 3.38
C ALA A 59 14.91 5.38 4.90
N LYS A 60 13.98 5.87 5.73
CA LYS A 60 14.07 5.78 7.20
C LYS A 60 13.55 4.46 7.76
N HIS A 61 12.44 3.96 7.21
CA HIS A 61 11.69 2.83 7.79
C HIS A 61 11.74 1.57 6.93
N GLY A 62 12.25 1.65 5.71
CA GLY A 62 12.12 0.60 4.71
C GLY A 62 10.72 0.54 4.10
N ILE A 63 10.50 -0.48 3.27
CA ILE A 63 9.19 -0.76 2.69
C ILE A 63 8.37 -1.55 3.71
N LEU A 64 7.36 -0.92 4.30
CA LEU A 64 6.50 -1.55 5.31
C LEU A 64 5.54 -2.59 4.71
N GLN A 65 5.07 -2.35 3.49
CA GLN A 65 4.14 -3.22 2.79
C GLN A 65 4.76 -3.72 1.49
N PRO A 66 4.83 -5.06 1.28
CA PRO A 66 5.34 -5.61 0.03
C PRO A 66 4.60 -5.09 -1.19
N LEU A 67 5.33 -4.90 -2.29
CA LEU A 67 4.73 -4.51 -3.56
C LEU A 67 4.12 -5.73 -4.25
N LEU A 68 2.92 -5.56 -4.81
CA LEU A 68 2.27 -6.59 -5.63
C LEU A 68 2.90 -6.64 -7.02
N VAL A 69 3.39 -7.81 -7.41
CA VAL A 69 4.03 -8.04 -8.72
C VAL A 69 3.44 -9.27 -9.40
N ARG A 70 3.65 -9.36 -10.72
CA ARG A 70 3.32 -10.55 -11.53
C ARG A 70 4.44 -10.79 -12.53
N PRO A 71 4.72 -12.04 -12.92
CA PRO A 71 5.67 -12.33 -13.98
C PRO A 71 5.33 -11.58 -15.27
N LEU A 72 6.35 -11.01 -15.92
CA LEU A 72 6.24 -10.50 -17.27
C LEU A 72 6.02 -11.71 -18.21
N ARG A 73 5.05 -11.59 -19.11
CA ARG A 73 4.79 -12.57 -20.17
C ARG A 73 5.23 -12.02 -21.51
#